data_AF-A0A9D5IGR8-F1
#
_entry.id   AF-A0A9D5IGR8-F1
#
_cell.length_a   1.000
_cell.length_b   1.000
_cell.length_c   1.000
_cell.angle_alpha   90.00
_cell.angle_beta   90.00
_cell.angle_gamma   90.00
#
_symmetry.space_group_name_H-M   'P 1'
#
loop_
_entity.id
_entity.type
_entity.pdbx_description
1 polymer ?
#
loop_
_entity_poly.entity_id
_entity_poly.type
_entity_poly.pdbx_seq_one_letter_code
_entity_poly.pdbx_strand_id
1 'polypeptide(L)'
;MSDDDDDAPPTEETPDGAAVFPLIPEELGVHPLLLAVLHAYVFLEGSDAAVLNSAVAEEAMNYLVGYLQRAEGEVLRRMREDMATLAGFAKAEKWPKQQVRFLQDFLKDNGITG
;
A
#
# COMPACT_ATOMS: atom_id res chain seq x y z
N MET A 1 -40.27 19.51 -12.01
CA MET A 1 -39.73 18.15 -12.15
C MET A 1 -38.82 18.22 -13.34
N SER A 2 -37.53 18.39 -13.08
CA SER A 2 -36.48 18.31 -14.10
C SER A 2 -35.64 17.13 -13.66
N ASP A 3 -35.83 16.01 -14.37
CA ASP A 3 -35.06 14.79 -14.23
C ASP A 3 -33.71 15.05 -14.92
N ASP A 4 -32.71 15.52 -14.16
CA ASP A 4 -31.34 15.83 -14.64
C ASP A 4 -30.29 15.18 -13.73
N ASP A 5 -30.49 13.92 -13.34
CA ASP A 5 -29.49 13.15 -12.56
C ASP A 5 -29.51 11.68 -13.00
N ASP A 6 -28.91 11.32 -14.15
CA ASP A 6 -28.40 9.94 -14.36
C ASP A 6 -27.49 9.76 -15.61
N ASP A 7 -26.46 10.60 -15.79
CA ASP A 7 -25.41 10.35 -16.82
C ASP A 7 -24.01 10.32 -16.20
N ALA A 8 -23.89 9.70 -15.02
CA ALA A 8 -22.58 9.27 -14.54
C ALA A 8 -22.17 8.04 -15.38
N PRO A 9 -21.00 8.05 -16.07
CA PRO A 9 -20.54 6.87 -16.77
C PRO A 9 -20.47 5.71 -15.77
N PRO A 10 -20.85 4.48 -16.18
CA PRO A 10 -20.79 3.33 -15.30
C PRO A 10 -19.36 3.24 -14.75
N THR A 11 -19.23 3.16 -13.42
CA THR A 11 -17.94 2.98 -12.77
C THR A 11 -17.30 1.72 -13.33
N GLU A 12 -16.25 1.86 -14.13
CA GLU A 12 -15.51 0.72 -14.66
C GLU A 12 -15.07 -0.14 -13.48
N GLU A 13 -15.52 -1.41 -13.46
CA GLU A 13 -15.12 -2.34 -12.42
C GLU A 13 -13.60 -2.53 -12.47
N THR A 14 -12.96 -2.64 -11.30
CA THR A 14 -11.51 -2.85 -11.24
C THR A 14 -11.17 -4.15 -11.96
N PRO A 15 -10.19 -4.16 -12.89
CA PRO A 15 -9.84 -5.37 -13.62
C PRO A 15 -9.45 -6.53 -12.70
N ASP A 16 -9.84 -7.74 -13.09
CA ASP A 16 -9.34 -8.96 -12.46
C ASP A 16 -7.80 -8.98 -12.49
N GLY A 17 -7.19 -9.39 -11.38
CA GLY A 17 -5.73 -9.42 -11.24
C GLY A 17 -5.10 -8.13 -10.71
N ALA A 18 -5.88 -7.08 -10.43
CA ALA A 18 -5.38 -5.89 -9.73
C ALA A 18 -5.18 -6.20 -8.24
N ALA A 19 -3.97 -5.96 -7.73
CA ALA A 19 -3.72 -6.08 -6.30
C ALA A 19 -4.26 -4.87 -5.55
N VAL A 20 -4.95 -5.12 -4.44
CA VAL A 20 -5.57 -4.08 -3.61
C VAL A 20 -5.04 -4.17 -2.19
N PHE A 21 -4.52 -3.04 -1.69
CA PHE A 21 -4.31 -2.86 -0.26
C PHE A 21 -5.58 -2.25 0.34
N PRO A 22 -6.18 -2.87 1.37
CA PRO A 22 -7.46 -2.40 1.90
C PRO A 22 -7.32 -1.01 2.52
N LEU A 23 -8.43 -0.27 2.55
CA LEU A 23 -8.51 0.98 3.29
C LEU A 23 -8.30 0.71 4.78
N ILE A 24 -7.36 1.43 5.38
CA ILE A 24 -7.05 1.31 6.81
C ILE A 24 -7.86 2.34 7.59
N PRO A 25 -8.51 1.94 8.71
CA PRO A 25 -9.28 2.87 9.54
C PRO A 25 -8.43 4.04 10.07
N GLU A 26 -8.97 5.25 10.05
CA GLU A 26 -8.27 6.46 10.50
C GLU A 26 -7.90 6.40 11.98
N GLU A 27 -8.70 5.70 12.78
CA GLU A 27 -8.51 5.54 14.23
C GLU A 27 -7.23 4.76 14.58
N LEU A 28 -6.64 4.06 13.60
CA LEU A 28 -5.37 3.36 13.78
C LEU A 28 -4.19 4.34 13.89
N GLY A 29 -4.35 5.59 13.42
CA GLY A 29 -3.35 6.65 13.59
C GLY A 29 -2.08 6.49 12.77
N VAL A 30 -2.08 5.59 11.78
CA VAL A 30 -0.96 5.36 10.86
C VAL A 30 -0.82 6.57 9.93
N HIS A 31 0.42 7.01 9.67
CA HIS A 31 0.64 8.20 8.86
C HIS A 31 0.07 8.03 7.43
N PRO A 32 -0.76 8.97 6.93
CA PRO A 32 -1.47 8.82 5.67
C PRO A 32 -0.53 8.69 4.46
N LEU A 33 0.61 9.39 4.46
CA LEU A 33 1.61 9.22 3.40
C LEU A 33 2.23 7.81 3.38
N LEU A 34 2.42 7.17 4.53
CA LEU A 34 2.91 5.79 4.57
C LEU A 34 1.86 4.83 4.02
N LEU A 35 0.58 5.02 4.38
CA LEU A 35 -0.54 4.24 3.84
C LEU A 35 -0.65 4.37 2.31
N ALA A 36 -0.55 5.60 1.79
CA ALA A 36 -0.57 5.85 0.36
C ALA A 36 0.59 5.15 -0.37
N VAL A 37 1.78 5.19 0.22
CA VAL A 37 2.97 4.51 -0.33
C VAL A 37 2.81 3.00 -0.30
N LEU A 38 2.32 2.42 0.81
CA LEU A 38 2.05 0.97 0.90
C LEU A 38 0.99 0.53 -0.11
N HIS A 39 -0.06 1.32 -0.29
CA HIS A 39 -1.11 1.04 -1.26
C HIS A 39 -0.55 1.02 -2.69
N ALA A 40 0.28 2.02 -3.04
CA ALA A 40 0.96 2.05 -4.32
C ALA A 40 1.94 0.87 -4.49
N TYR A 41 2.72 0.55 -3.46
CA TYR A 41 3.66 -0.57 -3.49
C TYR A 41 2.96 -1.91 -3.76
N VAL A 42 1.90 -2.21 -3.01
CA VAL A 42 1.11 -3.44 -3.18
C VAL A 42 0.50 -3.52 -4.57
N PHE A 43 -0.01 -2.41 -5.10
CA PHE A 43 -0.55 -2.37 -6.45
C PHE A 43 0.54 -2.63 -7.50
N LEU A 44 1.69 -1.98 -7.40
CA LEU A 44 2.79 -2.12 -8.37
C LEU A 44 3.41 -3.52 -8.33
N GLU A 45 3.62 -4.10 -7.15
CA GLU A 45 4.25 -5.43 -7.01
C GLU A 45 3.27 -6.57 -7.28
N GLY A 46 2.02 -6.42 -6.82
CA GLY A 46 1.07 -7.52 -6.75
C GLY A 46 0.13 -7.64 -7.94
N SER A 47 0.06 -6.63 -8.82
CA SER A 47 -0.87 -6.67 -9.96
C SER A 47 -0.32 -7.53 -11.09
N ASP A 48 -1.22 -8.27 -11.74
CA ASP A 48 -0.88 -9.14 -12.85
C ASP A 48 -0.41 -8.33 -14.09
N ALA A 49 0.41 -8.96 -14.93
CA ALA A 49 0.93 -8.35 -16.16
C ALA A 49 -0.17 -7.92 -17.16
N ALA A 50 -1.39 -8.49 -17.02
CA ALA A 50 -2.56 -8.08 -17.80
C ALA A 50 -3.14 -6.72 -17.35
N VAL A 51 -2.86 -6.31 -16.11
CA VAL A 51 -3.29 -5.03 -15.52
C VAL A 51 -2.20 -3.98 -15.65
N LEU A 52 -0.95 -4.35 -15.32
CA LEU A 52 0.17 -3.42 -15.29
C LEU A 52 1.41 -4.05 -15.92
N ASN A 53 2.10 -3.32 -16.79
CA ASN A 53 3.37 -3.76 -17.33
C ASN A 53 4.41 -3.91 -16.20
N SER A 54 4.87 -5.13 -15.96
CA SER A 54 5.76 -5.45 -14.84
C SER A 54 7.10 -4.72 -14.88
N ALA A 55 7.65 -4.45 -16.06
CA ALA A 55 8.93 -3.72 -16.17
C ALA A 55 8.77 -2.25 -15.77
N VAL A 56 7.65 -1.62 -16.15
CA VAL A 56 7.31 -0.25 -15.74
C VAL A 56 7.02 -0.19 -14.24
N ALA A 57 6.33 -1.21 -13.71
CA ALA A 57 6.04 -1.32 -12.29
C ALA A 57 7.31 -1.42 -11.45
N GLU A 58 8.24 -2.28 -11.86
CA GLU A 58 9.53 -2.49 -11.20
C GLU A 58 10.36 -1.20 -11.16
N GLU A 59 10.43 -0.46 -12.27
CA GLU A 59 11.12 0.83 -12.32
C GLU A 59 10.50 1.85 -11.34
N ALA A 60 9.18 1.97 -11.32
CA ALA A 60 8.49 2.87 -10.39
C ALA A 60 8.70 2.48 -8.92
N MET A 61 8.66 1.18 -8.62
CA MET A 61 8.94 0.66 -7.27
C MET A 61 10.36 0.95 -6.82
N ASN A 62 11.35 0.82 -7.71
CA ASN A 62 12.74 1.12 -7.39
C ASN A 62 12.91 2.58 -6.94
N TYR A 63 12.26 3.53 -7.61
CA TYR A 63 12.26 4.93 -7.17
C TYR A 63 11.53 5.13 -5.84
N LEU A 64 10.34 4.55 -5.69
CA LEU A 64 9.55 4.63 -4.46
C LEU A 64 10.34 4.12 -3.24
N VAL A 65 10.93 2.93 -3.35
CA VAL A 65 11.80 2.35 -2.32
C VAL A 65 13.04 3.23 -2.09
N GLY A 66 13.67 3.70 -3.16
CA GLY A 66 14.84 4.60 -3.08
C GLY A 66 14.54 5.93 -2.37
N TYR A 67 13.30 6.42 -2.38
CA TYR A 67 12.89 7.57 -1.55
C TYR A 67 12.66 7.17 -0.09
N LEU A 68 12.01 6.04 0.17
CA LEU A 68 11.80 5.52 1.53
C LEU A 68 13.12 5.23 2.25
N GLN A 69 14.12 4.73 1.53
CA GLN A 69 15.46 4.46 2.07
C GLN A 69 16.19 5.72 2.57
N ARG A 70 15.73 6.92 2.21
CA ARG A 70 16.26 8.19 2.74
C ARG A 70 15.65 8.58 4.08
N ALA A 71 14.64 7.85 4.56
CA ALA A 71 14.06 8.08 5.87
C ALA A 71 15.09 7.76 6.96
N GLU A 72 15.28 8.72 7.87
CA GLU A 72 16.19 8.59 9.00
C GLU A 72 15.61 9.26 10.25
N GLY A 73 16.27 9.06 11.39
CA GLY A 73 15.91 9.70 12.66
C GLY A 73 14.43 9.51 13.04
N GLU A 74 13.76 10.62 13.30
CA GLU A 74 12.37 10.65 13.77
C GLU A 74 11.38 10.10 12.73
N VAL A 75 11.61 10.37 11.44
CA VAL A 75 10.75 9.87 10.36
C VAL A 75 10.79 8.36 10.32
N LEU A 76 12.00 7.78 10.35
CA LEU A 76 12.18 6.34 10.31
C LEU A 76 11.67 5.65 11.59
N ARG A 77 11.87 6.28 12.75
CA ARG A 77 11.27 5.80 14.01
C ARG A 77 9.75 5.71 13.89
N ARG A 78 9.11 6.78 13.39
CA ARG A 78 7.65 6.81 13.20
C ARG A 78 7.18 5.76 12.20
N MET A 79 7.88 5.58 11.08
CA MET A 79 7.55 4.53 10.11
C MET A 79 7.59 3.13 10.74
N ARG A 80 8.58 2.83 11.60
CA ARG A 80 8.65 1.54 12.30
C ARG A 80 7.46 1.31 13.23
N GLU A 81 7.04 2.34 13.97
CA GLU A 81 5.87 2.28 14.86
C GLU A 81 4.57 2.08 14.08
N ASP A 82 4.42 2.79 12.97
CA ASP A 82 3.28 2.69 12.08
C ASP A 82 3.19 1.28 11.44
N MET A 83 4.31 0.73 10.94
CA MET A 83 4.34 -0.64 10.40
C MET A 83 4.02 -1.70 11.47
N ALA A 84 4.50 -1.52 12.71
CA ALA A 84 4.16 -2.41 13.82
C ALA A 84 2.66 -2.34 14.17
N THR A 85 2.09 -1.14 14.14
CA THR A 85 0.65 -0.90 14.37
C THR A 85 -0.18 -1.59 13.28
N LEU A 86 0.18 -1.43 12.01
CA LEU A 86 -0.45 -2.11 10.88
C LEU A 86 -0.38 -3.64 11.01
N ALA A 87 0.80 -4.18 11.34
CA ALA A 87 0.95 -5.62 11.54
C ALA A 87 0.13 -6.15 12.71
N GLY A 88 -0.03 -5.36 13.78
CA GLY A 88 -0.91 -5.67 14.92
C GLY A 88 -2.39 -5.70 14.51
N PHE A 89 -2.82 -4.68 13.76
CA PHE A 89 -4.17 -4.60 13.20
C PHE A 89 -4.48 -5.77 12.27
N ALA A 90 -3.61 -6.05 11.28
CA ALA A 90 -3.78 -7.15 10.34
C ALA A 90 -3.91 -8.52 11.05
N LYS A 91 -3.18 -8.72 12.16
CA LYS A 91 -3.34 -9.92 12.99
C LYS A 91 -4.69 -9.98 13.68
N ALA A 92 -5.15 -8.87 14.25
CA ALA A 92 -6.45 -8.78 14.93
C ALA A 92 -7.61 -9.05 13.95
N GLU A 93 -7.51 -8.50 12.74
CA GLU A 93 -8.43 -8.72 11.62
C GLU A 93 -8.24 -10.08 10.91
N LYS A 94 -7.36 -10.94 11.42
CA LYS A 94 -7.10 -12.30 10.90
C LYS A 94 -6.72 -12.33 9.43
N TRP A 95 -5.95 -11.34 8.97
CA TRP A 95 -5.41 -11.35 7.62
C TRP A 95 -4.53 -12.60 7.40
N PRO A 96 -4.39 -13.05 6.13
CA PRO A 96 -3.48 -14.13 5.78
C PRO A 96 -2.07 -13.92 6.37
N LYS A 97 -1.48 -15.01 6.88
CA LYS A 97 -0.14 -14.98 7.53
C LYS A 97 0.93 -14.34 6.65
N GLN A 98 0.85 -14.54 5.34
CA GLN A 98 1.78 -13.96 4.38
C GLN A 98 1.67 -12.42 4.33
N GLN A 99 0.46 -11.86 4.37
CA GLN A 99 0.25 -10.41 4.38
C GLN A 99 0.71 -9.79 5.70
N VAL A 100 0.47 -10.47 6.82
CA VAL A 100 1.02 -10.06 8.12
C VAL A 100 2.55 -10.07 8.07
N ARG A 101 3.15 -11.12 7.49
CA ARG A 101 4.61 -11.23 7.37
C ARG A 101 5.19 -10.13 6.50
N PHE A 102 4.54 -9.82 5.37
CA PHE A 102 4.88 -8.69 4.52
C PHE A 102 4.97 -7.40 5.33
N LEU A 103 3.97 -7.04 6.13
CA LEU A 103 4.00 -5.83 6.94
C LEU A 103 5.12 -5.83 7.99
N GLN A 104 5.45 -7.00 8.55
CA GLN A 104 6.51 -7.13 9.55
C GLN A 104 7.91 -6.98 8.95
N ASP A 105 8.10 -7.47 7.73
CA ASP A 105 9.42 -7.51 7.09
C ASP A 105 9.63 -6.37 6.09
N PHE A 106 8.57 -5.65 5.68
CA PHE A 106 8.58 -4.63 4.62
C PHE A 106 9.79 -3.69 4.67
N LEU A 107 10.06 -3.07 5.81
CA LEU A 107 11.17 -2.14 5.95
C LEU A 107 12.52 -2.83 5.81
N LYS A 108 12.66 -4.03 6.36
CA LYS A 108 13.90 -4.82 6.30
C LYS A 108 14.16 -5.30 4.88
N ASP A 109 13.15 -5.87 4.24
CA ASP A 109 13.27 -6.46 2.90
C ASP A 109 13.56 -5.39 1.84
N ASN A 110 13.09 -4.16 2.06
CA ASN A 110 13.38 -3.01 1.20
C ASN A 110 14.63 -2.20 1.64
N GLY A 111 15.40 -2.65 2.62
CA GLY A 111 16.64 -1.97 3.06
C GLY A 111 16.41 -0.61 3.73
N ILE A 112 15.21 -0.36 4.27
CA ILE A 112 14.84 0.87 4.98
C ILE A 112 15.24 0.72 6.45
N THR A 113 16.55 0.75 6.72
CA THR A 113 17.15 0.33 8.00
C THR A 113 18.04 1.37 8.67
N GLY A 114 17.92 2.66 8.31
CA GLY A 114 18.68 3.76 8.92
C GLY A 114 18.71 3.77 10.46
#